data_AF-G4Z648-F1
#
_entry.id   AF-G4Z648-F1
#
_cell.length_a   1.000
_cell.length_b   1.000
_cell.length_c   1.000
_cell.angle_alpha   90.00
_cell.angle_beta   90.00
_cell.angle_gamma   90.00
#
_symmetry.space_group_name_H-M   'P 1'
#
loop_
_entity.id
_entity.type
_entity.pdbx_description
1 polymer ?
#
loop_
_entity_poly.entity_id
_entity_poly.type
_entity_poly.pdbx_seq_one_letter_code
_entity_poly.pdbx_strand_id
1 'polypeptide(L)'
;MHEWHLRYQHLVGDDEEDEREQICLQPPAWYLPEDTHSSLFCCLRHSLASSIADYAHVLTSYMRELDDLKGLFDDNNITSLRNGERDGSEHEIFAAAQLHSCNIQVKTLNDECRVTSAYTFAVTNPFRSVCIARHGSYYAVQVDGMHI
;
A
#
# COMPACT_ATOMS: atom_id res chain seq x y z
N MET A 1 -27.97 -24.19 24.41
CA MET A 1 -27.10 -24.23 23.22
C MET A 1 -27.96 -23.74 22.07
N HIS A 2 -27.64 -22.57 21.52
CA HIS A 2 -28.60 -21.65 20.91
C HIS A 2 -28.96 -22.02 19.47
N GLU A 3 -30.27 -21.96 19.13
CA GLU A 3 -30.87 -22.18 17.80
C GLU A 3 -30.12 -21.49 16.64
N TRP A 4 -29.52 -20.35 16.94
CA TRP A 4 -28.64 -19.60 16.04
C TRP A 4 -27.44 -20.43 15.53
N HIS A 5 -26.82 -21.19 16.41
CA HIS A 5 -25.62 -21.98 16.10
C HIS A 5 -25.92 -23.14 15.14
N LEU A 6 -27.12 -23.73 15.21
CA LEU A 6 -27.60 -24.75 14.27
C LEU A 6 -28.03 -24.14 12.94
N ARG A 7 -28.70 -22.98 12.99
CA ARG A 7 -29.23 -22.30 11.81
C ARG A 7 -28.13 -21.82 10.86
N TYR A 8 -26.98 -21.42 11.39
CA TYR A 8 -25.88 -20.87 10.60
C TYR A 8 -24.65 -21.79 10.54
N GLN A 9 -24.75 -23.03 11.04
CA GLN A 9 -23.66 -24.00 10.99
C GLN A 9 -23.22 -24.29 9.55
N HIS A 10 -24.16 -24.31 8.60
CA HIS A 10 -23.88 -24.50 7.18
C HIS A 10 -23.15 -23.32 6.51
N LEU A 11 -23.08 -22.15 7.17
CA LEU A 11 -22.26 -21.01 6.72
C LEU A 11 -20.84 -21.08 7.29
N VAL A 12 -20.65 -21.87 8.35
CA VAL A 12 -19.32 -22.23 8.84
C VAL A 12 -18.88 -23.40 7.96
N GLY A 13 -18.47 -23.08 6.74
CA GLY A 13 -17.88 -24.06 5.83
C GLY A 13 -16.61 -24.62 6.46
N ASP A 14 -16.71 -25.80 7.06
CA ASP A 14 -15.58 -26.70 7.16
C ASP A 14 -15.29 -27.16 5.71
N ASP A 15 -14.13 -26.77 5.19
CA ASP A 15 -13.52 -27.23 3.92
C ASP A 15 -13.96 -26.57 2.58
N GLU A 16 -14.32 -25.28 2.54
CA GLU A 16 -14.18 -24.53 1.27
C GLU A 16 -12.71 -24.09 1.14
N GLU A 17 -11.99 -24.62 0.15
CA GLU A 17 -10.66 -24.13 -0.21
C GLU A 17 -10.73 -22.62 -0.39
N ASP A 18 -9.90 -21.85 0.33
CA ASP A 18 -9.91 -20.39 0.19
C ASP A 18 -9.56 -20.01 -1.25
N GLU A 19 -10.58 -19.64 -2.03
CA GLU A 19 -10.47 -19.29 -3.45
C GLU A 19 -9.85 -17.89 -3.67
N ARG A 20 -9.51 -17.15 -2.61
CA ARG A 20 -8.88 -15.84 -2.72
C ARG A 20 -7.54 -15.95 -3.43
N GLU A 21 -7.28 -14.97 -4.30
CA GLU A 21 -5.99 -14.80 -4.98
C GLU A 21 -4.86 -14.87 -3.95
N GLN A 22 -3.93 -15.81 -4.15
CA GLN A 22 -2.72 -15.92 -3.34
C GLN A 22 -1.57 -15.19 -4.04
N ILE A 23 -0.87 -14.33 -3.30
CA ILE A 23 0.30 -13.59 -3.80
C ILE A 23 1.58 -14.22 -3.27
N CYS A 24 2.46 -14.64 -4.17
CA CYS A 24 3.81 -15.06 -3.81
C CYS A 24 4.72 -13.81 -3.71
N LEU A 25 4.87 -13.27 -2.50
CA LEU A 25 5.74 -12.13 -2.22
C LEU A 25 7.21 -12.56 -2.21
N GLN A 26 7.81 -12.70 -3.39
CA GLN A 26 9.21 -13.09 -3.55
C GLN A 26 9.93 -12.21 -4.56
N PRO A 27 11.20 -11.85 -4.31
CA PRO A 27 12.08 -11.29 -5.32
C PRO A 27 12.31 -12.31 -6.46
N PRO A 28 12.56 -11.85 -7.71
CA PRO A 28 12.65 -10.45 -8.12
C PRO A 28 11.30 -9.82 -8.47
N ALA A 29 10.20 -10.58 -8.47
CA ALA A 29 8.88 -10.10 -8.88
C ALA A 29 8.32 -9.03 -7.93
N TRP A 30 8.76 -9.03 -6.68
CA TRP A 30 8.41 -8.05 -5.67
C TRP A 30 9.65 -7.43 -5.05
N TYR A 31 9.61 -6.11 -4.86
CA TYR A 31 10.56 -5.41 -4.01
C TYR A 31 10.05 -5.47 -2.57
N LEU A 32 10.88 -6.01 -1.70
CA LEU A 32 10.60 -6.23 -0.27
C LEU A 32 11.52 -5.32 0.57
N PRO A 33 11.00 -4.20 1.11
CA PRO A 33 11.76 -3.37 2.05
C PRO A 33 12.18 -4.14 3.31
N GLU A 34 13.32 -3.81 3.89
CA GLU A 34 13.83 -4.45 5.11
C GLU A 34 13.10 -3.99 6.37
N ASP A 35 12.77 -2.70 6.44
CA ASP A 35 12.14 -2.09 7.61
C ASP A 35 10.65 -1.84 7.39
N THR A 36 9.84 -2.17 8.38
CA THR A 36 8.37 -2.07 8.29
C THR A 36 7.91 -0.62 8.30
N HIS A 37 8.48 0.22 9.16
CA HIS A 37 8.06 1.61 9.32
C HIS A 37 8.27 2.45 8.05
N SER A 38 9.38 2.20 7.36
CA SER A 38 9.74 2.85 6.09
C SER A 38 9.26 2.11 4.84
N SER A 39 8.64 0.94 4.99
CA SER A 39 8.30 0.05 3.87
C SER A 39 7.47 0.73 2.78
N LEU A 40 6.47 1.53 3.16
CA LEU A 40 5.65 2.26 2.18
C LEU A 40 6.49 3.26 1.38
N PHE A 41 7.28 4.10 2.05
CA PHE A 41 8.09 5.11 1.39
C PHE A 41 9.17 4.47 0.51
N CYS A 42 9.76 3.35 0.93
CA CYS A 42 10.66 2.56 0.11
C CYS A 42 9.95 2.02 -1.14
N CYS A 43 8.75 1.47 -1.01
CA CYS A 43 7.94 0.98 -2.13
C CYS A 43 7.60 2.08 -3.14
N LEU A 44 7.10 3.22 -2.65
CA LEU A 44 6.73 4.37 -3.48
C LEU A 44 7.95 4.96 -4.18
N ARG A 45 9.07 5.13 -3.46
CA ARG A 45 10.33 5.59 -4.07
C ARG A 45 10.83 4.62 -5.12
N HIS A 46 10.90 3.33 -4.80
CA HIS A 46 11.41 2.30 -5.71
C HIS A 46 10.61 2.27 -7.01
N SER A 47 9.29 2.29 -6.91
CA SER A 47 8.40 2.21 -8.07
C SER A 47 8.30 3.52 -8.84
N LEU A 48 8.12 4.67 -8.17
CA LEU A 48 7.73 5.94 -8.80
C LEU A 48 8.88 6.95 -8.98
N ALA A 49 9.92 6.87 -8.16
CA ALA A 49 10.90 7.96 -8.00
C ALA A 49 12.30 7.45 -7.62
N SER A 50 12.78 6.39 -8.27
CA SER A 50 14.01 5.69 -7.89
C SER A 50 15.26 6.59 -7.86
N SER A 51 15.27 7.66 -8.67
CA SER A 51 16.34 8.66 -8.72
C SER A 51 16.29 9.72 -7.61
N ILE A 52 15.20 9.81 -6.83
CA ILE A 52 15.02 10.84 -5.80
C ILE A 52 15.55 10.32 -4.46
N ALA A 53 16.66 10.92 -3.99
CA ALA A 53 17.32 10.52 -2.75
C ALA A 53 16.48 10.79 -1.48
N ASP A 54 15.81 11.94 -1.42
CA ASP A 54 15.00 12.36 -0.26
C ASP A 54 13.50 12.35 -0.61
N TYR A 55 13.01 11.19 -1.01
CA TYR A 55 11.63 11.05 -1.50
C TYR A 55 10.58 11.35 -0.41
N ALA A 56 10.88 11.00 0.84
CA ALA A 56 9.99 11.31 1.97
C ALA A 56 9.79 12.83 2.12
N HIS A 57 10.84 13.63 1.96
CA HIS A 57 10.73 15.08 1.95
C HIS A 57 9.85 15.58 0.81
N VAL A 58 10.10 15.11 -0.42
CA VAL A 58 9.34 15.54 -1.60
C VAL A 58 7.85 15.25 -1.44
N LEU A 59 7.51 14.02 -1.05
CA LEU A 59 6.11 13.61 -0.90
C LEU A 59 5.41 14.38 0.23
N THR A 60 6.05 14.50 1.40
CA THR A 60 5.46 15.21 2.54
C THR A 60 5.30 16.71 2.29
N SER A 61 6.21 17.34 1.54
CA SER A 61 6.06 18.73 1.12
C SER A 61 4.88 18.87 0.15
N TYR A 62 4.75 17.97 -0.83
CA TYR A 62 3.61 17.96 -1.75
C TYR A 62 2.27 17.76 -1.03
N MET A 63 2.21 16.86 -0.04
CA MET A 63 1.01 16.64 0.79
C MET A 63 0.51 17.91 1.48
N ARG A 64 1.40 18.85 1.87
CA ARG A 64 1.00 20.12 2.49
C ARG A 64 0.33 21.08 1.51
N GLU A 65 0.68 20.97 0.23
CA GLU A 65 0.18 21.82 -0.84
C GLU A 65 -1.06 21.21 -1.53
N LEU A 66 -1.27 19.91 -1.37
CA LEU A 66 -2.42 19.20 -1.95
C LEU A 66 -3.71 19.60 -1.24
N ASP A 67 -4.62 20.25 -1.98
CA ASP A 67 -5.86 20.81 -1.41
C ASP A 67 -6.73 19.76 -0.69
N ASP A 68 -6.79 18.53 -1.19
CA ASP A 68 -7.55 17.43 -0.56
C ASP A 68 -7.01 17.01 0.81
N LEU A 69 -5.72 17.29 1.10
CA LEU A 69 -5.05 16.95 2.35
C LEU A 69 -4.81 18.18 3.24
N LYS A 70 -5.24 19.35 2.79
CA LYS A 70 -4.94 20.62 3.44
C LYS A 70 -5.55 20.69 4.84
N GLY A 71 -4.70 20.93 5.83
CA GLY A 71 -5.11 21.04 7.23
C GLY A 71 -5.30 19.71 7.96
N LEU A 72 -5.07 18.56 7.30
CA LEU A 72 -5.12 17.24 7.96
C LEU A 72 -3.88 16.94 8.79
N PHE A 73 -2.74 17.55 8.44
CA PHE A 73 -1.45 17.31 9.07
C PHE A 73 -0.89 18.59 9.68
N ASP A 74 -0.48 18.50 10.94
CA ASP A 74 0.36 19.53 11.56
C ASP A 74 1.85 19.28 11.25
N ASP A 75 2.71 20.20 11.68
CA ASP A 75 4.15 20.13 11.46
C ASP A 75 4.81 18.92 12.12
N ASN A 76 4.29 18.47 13.27
CA ASN A 76 4.83 17.31 13.98
C ASN A 76 4.53 16.02 13.21
N ASN A 77 3.30 15.85 12.73
CA ASN A 77 2.90 14.71 11.90
C ASN A 77 3.75 14.60 10.64
N ILE A 78 3.95 15.73 9.93
CA ILE A 78 4.81 15.78 8.74
C ILE A 78 6.26 15.42 9.07
N THR A 79 6.78 15.91 10.20
CA THR A 79 8.17 15.65 10.61
C THR A 79 8.38 14.19 10.96
N SER A 80 7.46 13.57 11.72
CA SER A 80 7.57 12.16 12.08
C SER A 80 7.42 11.22 10.88
N LEU A 81 6.56 11.54 9.90
CA LEU A 81 6.50 10.79 8.62
C LEU A 81 7.83 10.89 7.86
N ARG A 82 8.40 12.10 7.76
CA ARG A 82 9.68 12.32 7.06
C ARG A 82 10.84 11.57 7.71
N ASN A 83 10.86 11.52 9.04
CA ASN A 83 11.91 10.85 9.81
C ASN A 83 11.73 9.32 9.87
N GLY A 84 10.63 8.77 9.35
CA GLY A 84 10.30 7.35 9.48
C GLY A 84 9.91 6.93 10.90
N GLU A 85 9.53 7.89 11.75
CA GLU A 85 9.03 7.64 13.11
C GLU A 85 7.56 7.21 13.12
N ARG A 86 6.85 7.48 12.01
CA ARG A 86 5.45 7.14 11.79
C ARG A 86 5.28 6.38 10.49
N ASP A 87 4.48 5.32 10.55
CA ASP A 87 4.10 4.53 9.37
C ASP A 87 3.32 5.37 8.38
N GLY A 88 3.63 5.16 7.11
CA GLY A 88 2.82 5.66 6.01
C GLY A 88 1.47 4.93 5.90
N SER A 89 0.51 5.63 5.33
CA SER A 89 -0.90 5.25 5.25
C SER A 89 -1.48 5.58 3.86
N GLU A 90 -2.80 5.47 3.74
CA GLU A 90 -3.57 5.80 2.55
C GLU A 90 -3.32 7.23 2.05
N HIS A 91 -3.04 8.20 2.94
CA HIS A 91 -2.81 9.59 2.54
C HIS A 91 -1.53 9.75 1.72
N GLU A 92 -0.46 9.06 2.12
CA GLU A 92 0.82 9.05 1.40
C GLU A 92 0.66 8.35 0.05
N ILE A 93 -0.14 7.28 -0.03
CA ILE A 93 -0.42 6.59 -1.30
C ILE A 93 -1.24 7.49 -2.23
N PHE A 94 -2.28 8.14 -1.71
CA PHE A 94 -3.09 9.08 -2.47
C PHE A 94 -2.23 10.24 -3.01
N ALA A 95 -1.42 10.86 -2.14
CA ALA A 95 -0.54 11.95 -2.55
C ALA A 95 0.50 11.50 -3.59
N ALA A 96 1.07 10.30 -3.45
CA ALA A 96 2.02 9.76 -4.41
C ALA A 96 1.35 9.48 -5.77
N ALA A 97 0.12 8.98 -5.78
CA ALA A 97 -0.65 8.79 -7.00
C ALA A 97 -0.84 10.11 -7.76
N GLN A 98 -1.21 11.18 -7.05
CA GLN A 98 -1.38 12.52 -7.63
C GLN A 98 -0.04 13.11 -8.10
N LEU A 99 0.98 13.09 -7.24
CA LEU A 99 2.32 13.65 -7.52
C LEU A 99 2.93 13.06 -8.79
N HIS A 100 2.78 11.75 -8.99
CA HIS A 100 3.37 11.02 -10.11
C HIS A 100 2.41 10.78 -11.27
N SER A 101 1.15 11.24 -11.17
CA SER A 101 0.11 10.93 -12.15
C SER A 101 0.06 9.44 -12.48
N CYS A 102 0.08 8.58 -11.46
CA CYS A 102 0.07 7.12 -11.59
C CYS A 102 -1.11 6.53 -10.81
N ASN A 103 -1.71 5.46 -11.33
CA ASN A 103 -2.63 4.67 -10.53
C ASN A 103 -1.85 3.82 -9.54
N ILE A 104 -2.31 3.74 -8.29
CA ILE A 104 -1.72 2.83 -7.30
C ILE A 104 -2.80 1.90 -6.78
N GLN A 105 -2.69 0.61 -7.14
CA GLN A 105 -3.52 -0.45 -6.59
C GLN A 105 -2.90 -0.97 -5.29
N VAL A 106 -3.73 -1.11 -4.26
CA VAL A 106 -3.35 -1.70 -2.98
C VAL A 106 -4.14 -3.00 -2.80
N LYS A 107 -3.42 -4.12 -2.62
CA LYS A 107 -3.98 -5.42 -2.25
C LYS A 107 -3.61 -5.72 -0.79
N THR A 108 -4.61 -5.83 0.08
CA THR A 108 -4.38 -6.22 1.48
C THR A 108 -4.40 -7.73 1.60
N LEU A 109 -3.43 -8.29 2.32
CA LEU A 109 -3.21 -9.71 2.48
C LEU A 109 -3.53 -10.17 3.90
N ASN A 110 -3.94 -11.44 4.05
CA ASN A 110 -3.91 -12.16 5.33
C ASN A 110 -2.55 -12.85 5.56
N ASP A 111 -2.40 -13.53 6.70
CA ASP A 111 -1.17 -14.24 7.08
C ASP A 111 -0.77 -15.36 6.09
N GLU A 112 -1.71 -15.84 5.28
CA GLU A 112 -1.47 -16.84 4.21
C GLU A 112 -1.10 -16.21 2.86
N CYS A 113 -0.86 -14.89 2.84
CA CYS A 113 -0.63 -14.08 1.64
C CYS A 113 -1.79 -14.10 0.63
N ARG A 114 -3.02 -14.31 1.10
CA ARG A 114 -4.23 -14.25 0.28
C ARG A 114 -4.89 -12.88 0.34
N VAL A 115 -5.37 -12.39 -0.79
CA VAL A 115 -5.98 -11.07 -0.93
C VAL A 115 -7.33 -11.03 -0.21
N THR A 116 -7.41 -10.18 0.82
CA THR A 116 -8.66 -9.92 1.57
C THR A 116 -9.41 -8.70 1.07
N SER A 117 -8.71 -7.74 0.46
CA SER A 117 -9.30 -6.57 -0.18
C SER A 117 -8.37 -5.97 -1.23
N ALA A 118 -8.94 -5.30 -2.23
CA ALA A 118 -8.19 -4.57 -3.23
C ALA A 118 -8.90 -3.25 -3.58
N TYR A 119 -8.14 -2.17 -3.69
CA TYR A 119 -8.64 -0.86 -4.11
C TYR A 119 -7.56 -0.09 -4.87
N THR A 120 -7.95 0.92 -5.64
CA THR A 120 -7.03 1.69 -6.48
C THR A 120 -7.22 3.17 -6.25
N PHE A 121 -6.12 3.87 -5.96
CA PHE A 121 -6.04 5.33 -6.08
C PHE A 121 -5.87 5.67 -7.55
N ALA A 122 -6.98 5.99 -8.20
CA ALA A 122 -7.01 6.32 -9.61
C ALA A 122 -6.78 7.82 -9.83
N VAL A 123 -6.04 8.15 -10.89
CA VAL A 123 -5.84 9.54 -11.35
C VAL A 123 -6.32 9.70 -12.78
N THR A 124 -6.62 10.94 -13.17
CA THR A 124 -7.02 11.24 -14.56
C THR A 124 -5.81 11.10 -15.49
N ASN A 125 -5.95 10.32 -16.57
CA ASN A 125 -4.89 10.05 -17.55
C ASN A 125 -3.57 9.53 -16.93
N PRO A 126 -3.59 8.36 -16.29
CA PRO A 126 -2.43 7.83 -15.58
C PRO A 126 -1.29 7.49 -16.54
N PHE A 127 -0.06 7.86 -16.18
CA PHE A 127 1.15 7.48 -16.91
C PHE A 127 1.39 5.96 -16.87
N ARG A 128 1.15 5.34 -15.72
CA ARG A 128 1.17 3.88 -15.51
C ARG A 128 0.38 3.49 -14.26
N SER A 129 0.34 2.19 -13.98
CA SER A 129 -0.20 1.64 -12.73
C SER A 129 0.90 0.94 -11.93
N VAL A 130 0.81 0.99 -10.61
CA VAL A 130 1.69 0.28 -9.67
C VAL A 130 0.83 -0.57 -8.75
N CYS A 131 1.28 -1.78 -8.42
CA CYS A 131 0.62 -2.66 -7.47
C CYS A 131 1.43 -2.78 -6.18
N ILE A 132 0.80 -2.46 -5.05
CA ILE A 132 1.35 -2.59 -3.71
C ILE A 132 0.58 -3.70 -2.98
N ALA A 133 1.30 -4.62 -2.36
CA ALA A 133 0.76 -5.55 -1.39
C ALA A 133 0.95 -4.98 0.02
N ARG A 134 -0.08 -5.07 0.85
CA ARG A 134 -0.05 -4.66 2.25
C ARG A 134 -0.34 -5.85 3.15
N HIS A 135 0.49 -6.06 4.16
CA HIS A 135 0.26 -7.02 5.23
C HIS A 135 0.48 -6.35 6.59
N GLY A 136 -0.61 -6.08 7.33
CA GLY A 136 -0.53 -5.21 8.51
C GLY A 136 -0.02 -3.81 8.13
N SER A 137 1.05 -3.34 8.78
CA SER A 137 1.75 -2.08 8.46
C SER A 137 2.87 -2.24 7.43
N TYR A 138 3.16 -3.46 6.97
CA TYR A 138 4.21 -3.73 6.00
C TYR A 138 3.70 -3.62 4.56
N TYR A 139 4.52 -3.02 3.69
CA TYR A 139 4.24 -2.86 2.27
C TYR A 139 5.34 -3.47 1.39
N ALA A 140 4.91 -4.12 0.31
CA ALA A 140 5.76 -4.58 -0.78
C ALA A 140 5.22 -4.04 -2.11
N VAL A 141 6.07 -3.80 -3.10
CA VAL A 141 5.65 -3.32 -4.42
C VAL A 141 6.03 -4.30 -5.50
N GLN A 142 5.11 -4.52 -6.42
CA GLN A 142 5.33 -5.36 -7.58
C GLN A 142 6.34 -4.67 -8.51
N VAL A 143 7.38 -5.40 -8.88
CA VAL A 143 8.35 -4.95 -9.87
C VAL A 143 7.80 -5.35 -11.24
N ASP A 144 7.18 -4.40 -11.93
CA ASP A 144 6.97 -4.56 -13.36
C ASP A 144 8.33 -4.80 -14.00
N GLY A 145 8.46 -5.87 -14.78
CA GLY A 145 9.72 -6.32 -15.36
C GLY A 145 10.40 -5.23 -16.18
N MET A 146 11.12 -4.32 -15.52
CA MET A 146 12.06 -3.41 -16.12
C MET A 146 13.19 -4.27 -16.61
N HIS A 147 13.13 -4.65 -17.89
CA HIS A 147 14.31 -5.12 -18.59
C HIS A 147 15.32 -3.98 -18.56
N ILE A 148 16.41 -4.20 -17.84
CA ILE A 148 17.63 -3.38 -17.89
C ILE A 148 18.26 -3.56 -19.27
#